data_AF-A0A843VVC5-F1
#
_entry.id   AF-A0A843VVC5-F1
#
_cell.length_a   1.000
_cell.length_b   1.000
_cell.length_c   1.000
_cell.angle_alpha   90.00
_cell.angle_beta   90.00
_cell.angle_gamma   90.00
#
_symmetry.space_group_name_H-M   'P 1'
#
loop_
_entity.id
_entity.type
_entity.pdbx_description
1 polymer ?
#
loop_
_entity_poly.entity_id
_entity_poly.type
_entity_poly.pdbx_seq_one_letter_code
_entity_poly.pdbx_strand_id
1 'polypeptide(L)'
;MKTTGNQDPMAWVDYGPVWLRRDYWESLCERWAAGPWQQWSQAAIRNRATQPEKNVHTSGSHHDLERAPTFHELFDRTHKRKGTDDYVTESARTIVETYGRTMAERYTEGTPQPDLDADAWVEAAGVPRKGRVYGFEDSLDTHRVLSSYASSIAPPAHASSSSAPPDSGVEDIRGIIREELRVELQTQRVELQT
;
A
#
# COMPACT_ATOMS: atom_id res chain seq x y z
N MET A 1 1.58 -0.68 32.39
CA MET A 1 2.06 -1.57 31.31
C MET A 1 3.54 -1.29 31.13
N LYS A 2 4.41 -2.29 31.31
CA LYS A 2 5.85 -2.12 31.13
C LYS A 2 6.14 -2.31 29.65
N THR A 3 6.50 -1.25 28.94
CA THR A 3 7.12 -1.35 27.62
C THR A 3 8.40 -2.16 27.80
N THR A 4 8.52 -3.27 27.08
CA THR A 4 9.82 -3.95 26.96
C THR A 4 10.79 -2.92 26.35
N GLY A 5 12.05 -2.88 26.80
CA GLY A 5 13.03 -1.86 26.37
C GLY A 5 13.26 -1.76 24.85
N ASN A 6 12.68 -2.68 24.08
CA ASN A 6 12.67 -2.67 22.61
C ASN A 6 11.57 -1.77 22.00
N GLN A 7 10.69 -1.15 22.79
CA GLN A 7 9.62 -0.25 22.31
C GLN A 7 9.74 1.19 22.84
N ASP A 8 10.81 1.48 23.60
CA ASP A 8 11.09 2.84 24.07
C ASP A 8 12.19 3.46 23.20
N PRO A 9 11.85 4.43 22.32
CA PRO A 9 12.85 5.07 21.47
C PRO A 9 13.94 5.81 22.25
N MET A 10 13.67 6.23 23.50
CA MET A 10 14.69 6.85 24.33
C MET A 10 15.78 5.86 24.75
N ALA A 11 15.46 4.56 24.80
CA ALA A 11 16.45 3.53 25.05
C ALA A 11 17.41 3.29 23.85
N TRP A 12 17.13 3.87 22.68
CA TRP A 12 17.93 3.71 21.46
C TRP A 12 18.98 4.79 21.27
N VAL A 13 18.98 5.85 22.08
CA VAL A 13 19.88 7.01 21.95
C VAL A 13 21.35 6.59 21.85
N ASP A 14 21.78 5.62 22.65
CA ASP A 14 23.17 5.15 22.65
C ASP A 14 23.51 4.13 21.54
N TYR A 15 22.52 3.71 20.75
CA TYR A 15 22.65 2.73 19.69
C TYR A 15 22.56 3.35 18.29
N GLY A 16 22.83 4.66 18.19
CA GLY A 16 22.78 5.38 16.91
C GLY A 16 23.80 4.87 15.89
N PRO A 17 23.46 4.90 14.59
CA PRO A 17 24.38 4.47 13.55
C PRO A 17 25.59 5.42 13.45
N VAL A 18 26.79 4.87 13.26
CA VAL A 18 28.06 5.61 13.23
C VAL A 18 28.10 6.69 12.12
N TRP A 19 27.36 6.48 11.04
CA TRP A 19 27.28 7.41 9.92
C TRP A 19 26.31 8.58 10.15
N LEU A 20 25.44 8.50 11.16
CA LEU A 20 24.51 9.57 11.52
C LEU A 20 25.06 10.34 12.71
N ARG A 21 25.06 11.66 12.57
CA ARG A 21 25.43 12.57 13.66
C ARG A 21 24.56 12.32 14.89
N ARG A 22 25.20 12.27 16.07
CA ARG A 22 24.56 11.93 17.35
C ARG A 22 23.38 12.83 17.68
N ASP A 23 23.50 14.13 17.47
CA ASP A 23 22.45 15.10 17.75
C ASP A 23 21.19 14.89 16.89
N TYR A 24 21.35 14.48 15.63
CA TYR A 24 20.21 14.11 14.78
C TYR A 24 19.57 12.80 15.23
N TRP A 25 20.38 11.82 15.64
CA TRP A 25 19.85 10.55 16.15
C TRP A 25 19.07 10.74 17.46
N GLU A 26 19.60 11.53 18.40
CA GLU A 26 18.92 11.93 19.63
C GLU A 26 17.58 12.61 19.33
N SER A 27 17.59 13.60 18.43
CA SER A 27 16.37 14.31 18.00
C SER A 27 15.32 13.38 17.38
N LEU A 28 15.74 12.34 16.65
CA LEU A 28 14.84 11.33 16.09
C LEU A 28 14.25 10.44 17.18
N CYS A 29 15.07 10.00 18.14
CA CYS A 29 14.60 9.21 19.28
C CYS A 29 13.56 9.98 20.11
N GLU A 30 13.80 11.25 20.40
CA GLU A 30 12.84 12.12 21.09
C GLU A 30 11.52 12.24 20.31
N ARG A 31 11.61 12.47 18.99
CA ARG A 31 10.42 12.55 18.13
C ARG A 31 9.63 11.24 18.11
N TRP A 32 10.31 10.10 18.07
CA TRP A 32 9.64 8.79 18.11
C TRP A 32 9.08 8.47 19.49
N ALA A 33 9.69 8.97 20.56
CA ALA A 33 9.18 8.84 21.92
C ALA A 33 7.96 9.75 22.18
N ALA A 34 7.76 10.78 21.36
CA ALA A 34 6.62 11.68 21.49
C ALA A 34 5.28 10.94 21.42
N GLY A 35 4.34 11.34 22.28
CA GLY A 35 3.02 10.73 22.41
C GLY A 35 2.26 10.53 21.10
N PRO A 36 2.16 11.55 20.21
CA PRO A 36 1.49 11.40 18.92
C PRO A 36 2.11 10.30 18.05
N TRP A 37 3.44 10.23 17.99
CA TRP A 37 4.14 9.24 17.17
C TRP A 37 3.91 7.82 17.69
N GLN A 38 3.97 7.62 19.00
CA GLN A 38 3.66 6.35 19.64
C GLN A 38 2.23 5.91 19.34
N GLN A 39 1.27 6.82 19.39
CA GLN A 39 -0.13 6.52 19.07
C GLN A 39 -0.30 6.05 17.62
N TRP A 40 0.32 6.75 16.67
CA TRP A 40 0.28 6.35 15.25
C TRP A 40 0.99 5.03 15.01
N SER A 41 2.15 4.81 15.63
CA SER A 41 2.89 3.56 15.53
C SER A 41 2.05 2.38 16.05
N GLN A 42 1.43 2.52 17.23
CA GLN A 42 0.57 1.49 17.80
C GLN A 42 -0.71 1.28 16.98
N ALA A 43 -1.28 2.33 16.38
CA ALA A 43 -2.40 2.20 15.44
C ALA A 43 -1.97 1.40 14.20
N ALA A 44 -0.80 1.70 13.63
CA ALA A 44 -0.25 0.97 12.48
C ALA A 44 0.03 -0.51 12.82
N ILE A 45 0.59 -0.80 14.01
CA ILE A 45 0.80 -2.17 14.49
C ILE A 45 -0.54 -2.91 14.57
N ARG A 46 -1.56 -2.31 15.21
CA ARG A 46 -2.91 -2.90 15.30
C ARG A 46 -3.51 -3.13 13.92
N ASN A 47 -3.41 -2.15 13.02
CA ASN A 47 -3.94 -2.27 11.65
C ASN A 47 -3.25 -3.39 10.86
N ARG A 48 -1.95 -3.63 11.08
CA ARG A 48 -1.25 -4.78 10.47
C ARG A 48 -1.70 -6.09 11.12
N ALA A 49 -1.89 -6.10 12.44
CA ALA A 49 -2.30 -7.29 13.18
C ALA A 49 -3.74 -7.76 12.87
N THR A 50 -4.65 -6.86 12.45
CA THR A 50 -6.01 -7.25 12.03
C THR A 50 -6.03 -8.02 10.71
N GLN A 51 -4.97 -7.93 9.91
CA GLN A 51 -4.90 -8.52 8.58
C GLN A 51 -3.49 -9.07 8.28
N PRO A 52 -3.01 -10.06 9.06
CA PRO A 52 -1.63 -10.52 8.99
C PRO A 52 -1.25 -11.09 7.62
N GLU A 53 -2.23 -11.55 6.85
CA GLU A 53 -2.02 -12.14 5.53
C GLU A 53 -2.21 -11.17 4.36
N LYS A 54 -2.75 -9.95 4.57
CA LYS A 54 -3.30 -9.18 3.42
C LYS A 54 -2.28 -8.42 2.57
N ASN A 55 -1.00 -8.39 2.91
CA ASN A 55 0.05 -7.75 2.09
C ASN A 55 1.41 -8.43 2.29
N VAL A 56 1.41 -9.76 2.38
CA VAL A 56 2.65 -10.52 2.54
C VAL A 56 3.22 -10.82 1.16
N HIS A 57 4.43 -10.35 0.92
CA HIS A 57 5.22 -10.70 -0.24
C HIS A 57 6.41 -11.56 0.22
N THR A 58 6.71 -12.63 -0.51
CA THR A 58 7.80 -13.57 -0.15
C THR A 58 9.16 -13.11 -0.65
N SER A 59 9.19 -12.17 -1.58
CA SER A 59 10.42 -11.63 -2.14
C SER A 59 10.32 -10.10 -2.14
N GLY A 60 11.30 -9.44 -1.54
CA GLY A 60 11.44 -7.98 -1.62
C GLY A 60 11.78 -7.50 -3.04
N SER A 61 12.28 -6.27 -3.16
CA SER A 61 12.78 -5.72 -4.43
C SER A 61 13.96 -6.55 -4.97
N HIS A 62 13.74 -7.39 -5.98
CA HIS A 62 14.80 -8.19 -6.58
C HIS A 62 14.76 -8.15 -8.11
N HIS A 63 15.83 -7.59 -8.68
CA HIS A 63 16.17 -7.51 -10.10
C HIS A 63 16.93 -8.75 -10.63
N ASP A 64 16.91 -9.88 -9.90
CA ASP A 64 17.74 -11.06 -10.19
C ASP A 64 17.16 -11.97 -11.27
N LEU A 65 16.76 -11.42 -12.41
CA LEU A 65 16.50 -12.22 -13.59
C LEU A 65 17.38 -11.71 -14.71
N GLU A 66 18.21 -12.60 -15.27
CA GLU A 66 19.09 -12.33 -16.41
C GLU A 66 18.30 -11.90 -17.67
N ARG A 67 16.98 -12.11 -17.63
CA ARG A 67 15.99 -11.71 -18.62
C ARG A 67 14.86 -10.93 -17.93
N ALA A 68 14.22 -10.02 -18.66
CA ALA A 68 12.98 -9.39 -18.22
C ALA A 68 11.90 -10.47 -17.97
N PRO A 69 11.44 -10.69 -16.72
CA PRO A 69 10.36 -11.62 -16.42
C PRO A 69 9.07 -11.23 -17.14
N THR A 70 8.24 -12.22 -17.44
CA THR A 70 6.82 -11.97 -17.71
C THR A 70 6.11 -11.54 -16.43
N PHE A 71 4.98 -10.84 -16.58
CA PHE A 71 4.18 -10.39 -15.44
C PHE A 71 3.77 -11.55 -14.52
N HIS A 72 3.35 -12.68 -15.09
CA HIS A 72 2.95 -13.87 -14.33
C HIS A 72 4.11 -14.51 -13.56
N GLU A 73 5.29 -14.61 -14.17
CA GLU A 73 6.50 -15.11 -13.47
C GLU A 73 6.88 -14.22 -12.29
N LEU A 74 6.79 -12.90 -12.46
CA LEU A 74 7.07 -11.94 -11.39
C LEU A 74 6.03 -12.05 -10.27
N PHE A 75 4.74 -12.16 -10.64
CA PHE A 75 3.65 -12.31 -9.68
C PHE A 75 3.80 -13.58 -8.85
N ASP A 76 4.00 -14.72 -9.49
CA ASP A 76 4.20 -16.01 -8.82
C ASP A 76 5.41 -15.97 -7.88
N ARG A 77 6.53 -15.40 -8.31
CA ARG A 77 7.73 -15.32 -7.47
C ARG A 77 7.52 -14.48 -6.20
N THR A 78 6.72 -13.43 -6.30
CA THR A 78 6.48 -12.49 -5.19
C THR A 78 5.31 -12.90 -4.31
N HIS A 79 4.41 -13.74 -4.81
CA HIS A 79 3.17 -14.14 -4.13
C HIS A 79 3.03 -15.64 -3.88
N LYS A 80 4.00 -16.48 -4.26
CA LYS A 80 4.09 -17.90 -3.86
C LYS A 80 5.17 -18.13 -2.80
N ARG A 81 4.96 -19.12 -1.94
CA ARG A 81 5.91 -19.54 -0.89
C ARG A 81 7.13 -20.22 -1.54
N LYS A 82 8.34 -19.83 -1.15
CA LYS A 82 9.55 -20.43 -1.71
C LYS A 82 9.57 -21.94 -1.43
N GLY A 83 9.71 -22.74 -2.49
CA GLY A 83 9.73 -24.21 -2.40
C GLY A 83 8.35 -24.86 -2.34
N THR A 84 7.27 -24.09 -2.53
CA THR A 84 5.90 -24.59 -2.65
C THR A 84 5.22 -23.87 -3.81
N ASP A 85 4.22 -24.51 -4.44
CA ASP A 85 3.39 -23.84 -5.46
C ASP A 85 2.22 -23.05 -4.86
N ASP A 86 2.17 -22.98 -3.52
CA ASP A 86 1.09 -22.33 -2.77
C ASP A 86 1.30 -20.82 -2.67
N TYR A 87 0.21 -20.09 -2.85
CA TYR A 87 0.18 -18.65 -2.65
C TYR A 87 0.33 -18.27 -1.17
N VAL A 88 0.98 -17.14 -0.95
CA VAL A 88 1.22 -16.57 0.38
C VAL A 88 -0.07 -15.98 0.96
N THR A 89 -0.97 -15.52 0.09
CA THR A 89 -2.24 -14.88 0.46
C THR A 89 -3.38 -15.48 -0.35
N GLU A 90 -4.55 -15.64 0.27
CA GLU A 90 -5.75 -16.12 -0.42
C GLU A 90 -6.19 -15.15 -1.53
N SER A 91 -5.95 -13.85 -1.34
CA SER A 91 -6.24 -12.83 -2.36
C SER A 91 -5.42 -13.06 -3.63
N ALA A 92 -4.12 -13.34 -3.53
CA ALA A 92 -3.28 -13.63 -4.69
C ALA A 92 -3.77 -14.87 -5.46
N ARG A 93 -4.14 -15.92 -4.72
CA ARG A 93 -4.72 -17.14 -5.29
C ARG A 93 -6.01 -16.85 -6.06
N THR A 94 -6.96 -16.19 -5.38
CA THR A 94 -8.27 -15.86 -5.95
C THR A 94 -8.14 -15.02 -7.22
N ILE A 95 -7.19 -14.07 -7.25
CA ILE A 95 -6.96 -13.21 -8.42
C ILE A 95 -6.44 -14.04 -9.60
N VAL A 96 -5.46 -14.91 -9.41
CA VAL A 96 -4.93 -15.75 -10.50
C VAL A 96 -5.99 -16.73 -11.02
N GLU A 97 -6.75 -17.36 -10.12
CA GLU A 97 -7.83 -18.27 -10.51
C GLU A 97 -8.95 -17.54 -11.29
N THR A 98 -9.32 -16.34 -10.85
CA THR A 98 -10.36 -15.52 -11.52
C THR A 98 -9.85 -15.02 -12.87
N TYR A 99 -8.62 -14.51 -12.93
CA TYR A 99 -8.00 -14.08 -14.19
C TYR A 99 -7.92 -15.22 -15.20
N GLY A 100 -7.47 -16.41 -14.79
CA GLY A 100 -7.40 -17.58 -15.66
C GLY A 100 -8.76 -17.96 -16.24
N ARG A 101 -9.83 -17.85 -15.44
CA ARG A 101 -11.21 -18.08 -15.90
C ARG A 101 -11.64 -17.02 -16.92
N THR A 102 -11.42 -15.74 -16.61
CA THR A 102 -11.77 -14.63 -17.51
C THR A 102 -11.02 -14.72 -18.84
N MET A 103 -9.73 -15.09 -18.82
CA MET A 103 -8.95 -15.32 -20.04
C MET A 103 -9.51 -16.47 -20.87
N ALA A 104 -9.89 -17.59 -20.24
CA ALA A 104 -10.46 -18.73 -20.94
C ALA A 104 -11.85 -18.44 -21.56
N GLU A 105 -12.64 -17.56 -20.92
CA GLU A 105 -13.93 -17.11 -21.44
C GLU A 105 -13.77 -16.11 -22.61
N ARG A 106 -12.79 -15.20 -22.54
CA ARG A 106 -12.55 -14.16 -23.55
C ARG A 106 -11.85 -14.69 -24.80
N TYR A 107 -10.89 -15.60 -24.60
CA TYR A 107 -10.03 -16.11 -25.66
C TYR A 107 -10.32 -17.61 -25.86
N THR A 108 -11.41 -17.89 -26.58
CA THR A 108 -11.76 -19.26 -26.97
C THR A 108 -10.88 -19.76 -28.11
N GLU A 109 -10.89 -21.08 -28.34
CA GLU A 109 -10.04 -21.76 -29.33
C GLU A 109 -10.02 -21.02 -30.70
N GLY A 110 -8.84 -20.51 -31.07
CA GLY A 110 -8.61 -19.82 -32.34
C GLY A 110 -8.44 -18.30 -32.25
N THR A 111 -8.63 -17.68 -31.07
CA THR A 111 -8.27 -16.26 -30.86
C THR A 111 -6.83 -16.11 -30.34
N PRO A 112 -6.04 -15.13 -30.84
CA PRO A 112 -4.72 -14.86 -30.31
C PRO A 112 -4.83 -14.34 -28.87
N GLN A 113 -4.26 -15.07 -27.92
CA GLN A 113 -4.23 -14.67 -26.51
C GLN A 113 -3.05 -13.72 -26.27
N PRO A 114 -3.27 -12.53 -25.66
CA PRO A 114 -2.18 -11.65 -25.26
C PRO A 114 -1.42 -12.20 -24.04
N ASP A 115 -0.14 -11.82 -23.90
CA ASP A 115 0.68 -12.19 -22.73
C ASP A 115 0.09 -11.69 -21.40
N LEU A 116 -0.62 -10.55 -21.42
CA LEU A 116 -1.37 -10.00 -20.30
C LEU A 116 -2.57 -9.19 -20.82
N ASP A 117 -3.80 -9.58 -20.44
CA ASP A 117 -4.99 -8.75 -20.61
C ASP A 117 -5.17 -7.91 -19.34
N ALA A 118 -4.83 -6.62 -19.43
CA ALA A 118 -4.85 -5.72 -18.29
C ALA A 118 -6.29 -5.48 -17.77
N ASP A 119 -7.29 -5.50 -18.64
CA ASP A 119 -8.68 -5.31 -18.25
C ASP A 119 -9.22 -6.56 -17.53
N ALA A 120 -8.89 -7.76 -18.02
CA ALA A 120 -9.20 -9.01 -17.31
C ALA A 120 -8.51 -9.08 -15.94
N TRP A 121 -7.28 -8.57 -15.84
CA TRP A 121 -6.58 -8.52 -14.56
C TRP A 121 -7.23 -7.54 -13.59
N VAL A 122 -7.64 -6.35 -14.05
CA VAL A 122 -8.37 -5.38 -13.21
C VAL A 122 -9.69 -5.97 -12.73
N GLU A 123 -10.41 -6.71 -13.58
CA GLU A 123 -11.63 -7.40 -13.19
C GLU A 123 -11.39 -8.45 -12.10
N ALA A 124 -10.30 -9.22 -12.22
CA ALA A 124 -9.94 -10.23 -11.22
C ALA A 124 -9.40 -9.62 -9.91
N ALA A 125 -8.55 -8.60 -10.00
CA ALA A 125 -7.93 -7.90 -8.87
C ALA A 125 -8.93 -7.01 -8.11
N GLY A 126 -10.02 -6.61 -8.77
CA GLY A 126 -11.04 -5.74 -8.23
C GLY A 126 -10.69 -4.26 -8.35
N VAL A 127 -11.62 -3.42 -7.86
CA VAL A 127 -11.59 -1.97 -8.04
C VAL A 127 -10.27 -1.38 -7.50
N PRO A 128 -9.56 -0.57 -8.31
CA PRO A 128 -8.34 0.08 -7.88
C PRO A 128 -8.58 0.92 -6.63
N ARG A 129 -7.77 0.69 -5.59
CA ARG A 129 -7.81 1.50 -4.37
C ARG A 129 -6.65 2.46 -4.39
N LYS A 130 -6.94 3.76 -4.21
CA LYS A 130 -5.93 4.83 -4.29
C LYS A 130 -5.12 4.82 -5.60
N GLY A 131 -5.77 4.48 -6.72
CA GLY A 131 -5.12 4.41 -8.03
C GLY A 131 -4.17 3.23 -8.22
N ARG A 132 -4.23 2.21 -7.36
CA ARG A 132 -3.38 1.02 -7.43
C ARG A 132 -4.22 -0.23 -7.63
N VAL A 133 -3.76 -1.09 -8.53
CA VAL A 133 -4.32 -2.43 -8.81
C VAL A 133 -3.43 -3.45 -8.13
N TYR A 134 -4.02 -4.49 -7.52
CA TYR A 134 -3.25 -5.53 -6.85
C TYR A 134 -2.33 -6.26 -7.83
N GLY A 135 -1.06 -6.46 -7.45
CA GLY A 135 -0.06 -7.14 -8.28
C GLY A 135 0.58 -6.28 -9.38
N PHE A 136 0.09 -5.07 -9.63
CA PHE A 136 0.73 -4.11 -10.53
C PHE A 136 1.74 -3.25 -9.76
N GLU A 137 2.98 -3.22 -10.26
CA GLU A 137 4.00 -2.29 -9.79
C GLU A 137 3.68 -0.87 -10.28
N ASP A 138 4.08 0.17 -9.54
CA ASP A 138 3.89 1.60 -9.91
C ASP A 138 4.48 1.94 -11.32
N SER A 139 5.29 1.06 -11.91
CA SER A 139 5.96 1.22 -13.22
C SER A 139 5.12 0.81 -14.43
N LEU A 140 4.08 0.01 -14.26
CA LEU A 140 3.08 -0.18 -15.30
C LEU A 140 2.14 0.98 -15.17
N ASP A 141 2.16 1.92 -16.12
CA ASP A 141 1.37 3.14 -16.10
C ASP A 141 -0.12 2.80 -15.85
N THR A 142 -0.50 2.77 -14.57
CA THR A 142 -1.83 2.32 -14.12
C THR A 142 -2.88 3.22 -14.76
N HIS A 143 -2.54 4.47 -15.07
CA HIS A 143 -3.40 5.37 -15.84
C HIS A 143 -3.73 4.86 -17.25
N ARG A 144 -2.81 4.17 -17.93
CA ARG A 144 -3.04 3.62 -19.27
C ARG A 144 -3.98 2.41 -19.24
N VAL A 145 -3.89 1.58 -18.21
CA VAL A 145 -4.82 0.47 -17.96
C VAL A 145 -6.20 0.99 -17.52
N LEU A 146 -6.23 1.95 -16.60
CA LEU A 146 -7.48 2.53 -16.09
C LEU A 146 -8.22 3.42 -17.09
N SER A 147 -7.50 4.06 -18.02
CA SER A 147 -8.11 4.86 -19.08
C SER A 147 -8.86 4.00 -20.10
N SER A 148 -8.43 2.76 -20.34
CA SER A 148 -9.17 1.79 -21.18
C SER A 148 -10.50 1.41 -20.52
N TYR A 149 -10.43 1.01 -19.26
CA TYR A 149 -11.59 0.61 -18.43
C TYR A 149 -12.62 1.75 -18.23
N ALA A 150 -12.16 2.98 -17.97
CA ALA A 150 -13.06 4.13 -17.80
C ALA A 150 -13.80 4.53 -19.10
N SER A 151 -13.24 4.24 -20.27
CA SER A 151 -13.91 4.46 -21.56
C SER A 151 -14.96 3.40 -21.90
N SER A 152 -14.92 2.22 -21.27
CA SER A 152 -15.87 1.13 -21.50
C SER A 152 -17.16 1.25 -20.68
N ILE A 153 -17.17 2.09 -19.64
CA ILE A 153 -18.32 2.27 -18.74
C ILE A 153 -18.92 3.66 -18.98
N ALA A 154 -19.87 3.75 -19.91
CA ALA A 154 -20.88 4.81 -19.81
C ALA A 154 -21.69 4.54 -18.53
N PRO A 155 -21.80 5.47 -17.57
CA PRO A 155 -22.52 5.20 -16.33
C PRO A 155 -24.03 5.10 -16.63
N PRO A 156 -24.72 3.99 -16.28
CA PRO A 156 -26.16 4.03 -16.17
C PRO A 156 -26.50 4.85 -14.93
N ALA A 157 -27.36 5.85 -15.11
CA ALA A 157 -27.87 6.71 -14.06
C ALA A 157 -28.76 5.92 -13.08
N HIS A 158 -28.17 5.19 -12.14
CA HIS A 158 -28.89 4.67 -11.00
C HIS A 158 -28.11 4.86 -9.71
N ALA A 159 -28.76 5.61 -8.82
CA ALA A 159 -28.33 5.93 -7.47
C ALA A 159 -27.86 4.69 -6.71
N SER A 160 -26.65 4.76 -6.16
CA SER A 160 -26.25 3.94 -5.03
C SER A 160 -25.78 4.87 -3.93
N SER A 161 -26.75 5.23 -3.09
CA SER A 161 -26.50 5.65 -1.72
C SER A 161 -25.75 4.52 -1.02
N SER A 162 -24.43 4.67 -0.88
CA SER A 162 -23.63 3.87 0.04
C SER A 162 -23.16 4.80 1.14
N SER A 163 -23.98 4.89 2.18
CA SER A 163 -23.60 5.43 3.47
C SER A 163 -22.61 4.48 4.15
N ALA A 164 -21.36 4.47 3.68
CA ALA A 164 -20.25 4.03 4.51
C ALA A 164 -19.86 5.22 5.39
N PRO A 165 -19.73 5.07 6.73
CA PRO A 165 -19.25 6.16 7.55
C PRO A 165 -17.83 6.53 7.07
N PRO A 166 -17.47 7.82 7.02
CA PRO A 166 -16.11 8.22 6.73
C PRO A 166 -15.18 7.53 7.73
N ASP A 167 -14.12 6.91 7.22
CA ASP A 167 -13.06 6.26 7.99
C ASP A 167 -12.48 7.29 8.97
N SER A 168 -12.97 7.24 10.21
CA SER A 168 -12.83 8.34 11.19
C SER A 168 -11.37 8.64 11.52
N GLY A 169 -10.46 7.69 11.32
CA GLY A 169 -9.03 7.88 11.56
C GLY A 169 -8.33 8.75 10.52
N VAL A 170 -8.85 8.86 9.29
CA VAL A 170 -8.19 9.63 8.22
C VAL A 170 -8.58 11.12 8.27
N GLU A 171 -9.84 11.40 8.63
CA GLU A 171 -10.30 12.77 8.85
C GLU A 171 -9.70 13.37 10.13
N ASP A 172 -9.42 12.55 11.14
CA ASP A 172 -8.73 12.97 12.38
C ASP A 172 -7.28 13.42 12.09
N ILE A 173 -6.54 12.65 11.29
CA ILE A 173 -5.17 13.01 10.86
C ILE A 173 -5.18 14.29 10.00
N ARG A 174 -6.14 14.42 9.08
CA ARG A 174 -6.29 15.63 8.26
C ARG A 174 -6.69 16.86 9.08
N GLY A 175 -7.42 16.65 10.17
CA GLY A 175 -7.79 17.68 11.14
C GLY A 175 -6.56 18.17 11.91
N ILE A 176 -5.75 17.24 12.44
CA ILE A 176 -4.52 17.56 13.18
C ILE A 176 -3.54 18.34 12.29
N ILE A 177 -3.30 17.87 11.06
CA ILE A 177 -2.39 18.56 10.12
C ILE A 177 -2.89 19.99 9.81
N ARG A 178 -4.20 20.16 9.63
CA ARG A 178 -4.78 21.50 9.37
C ARG A 178 -4.62 22.44 10.56
N GLU A 179 -4.76 21.92 11.78
CA GLU A 179 -4.62 22.74 12.98
C GLU A 179 -3.15 23.09 13.25
N GLU A 180 -2.21 22.16 13.05
CA GLU A 180 -0.77 22.44 13.16
C GLU A 180 -0.34 23.52 12.15
N LEU A 181 -0.75 23.41 10.88
CA LEU A 181 -0.52 24.45 9.87
C LEU A 181 -1.14 25.80 10.22
N ARG A 182 -2.31 25.79 10.88
CA ARG A 182 -3.00 27.02 11.30
C ARG A 182 -2.25 27.72 12.44
N VAL A 183 -1.78 26.96 13.42
CA VAL A 183 -0.99 27.48 14.54
C VAL A 183 0.34 28.04 14.04
N GLU A 184 1.01 27.33 13.13
CA GLU A 184 2.29 27.78 12.56
C GLU A 184 2.15 29.09 11.76
N LEU A 185 1.09 29.21 10.96
CA LEU A 185 0.77 30.45 10.23
C LEU A 185 0.38 31.60 11.16
N GLN A 186 -0.26 31.32 12.29
CA GLN A 186 -0.59 32.34 13.30
C GLN A 186 0.66 32.82 14.04
N THR A 187 1.56 31.92 14.42
CA THR A 187 2.83 32.25 15.06
C THR A 187 3.71 33.10 14.14
N GLN A 188 3.89 32.71 12.87
CA GLN A 188 4.64 33.52 11.90
C GLN A 188 4.03 34.92 11.68
N ARG A 189 2.70 35.04 11.74
CA ARG A 189 2.01 36.33 11.56
C ARG A 189 2.18 37.24 12.76
N VAL A 190 2.29 36.70 13.97
CA VAL A 190 2.58 37.47 15.20
C VAL A 190 4.04 37.95 15.19
N GLU A 191 4.98 37.10 14.79
CA GLU A 191 6.41 37.44 14.68
C GLU A 191 6.70 38.53 13.64
N LEU A 192 5.92 38.60 12.56
CA LEU A 192 6.05 39.66 11.54
C LEU A 192 5.41 41.00 11.94
N GLN A 193 4.71 41.06 13.08
CA GLN A 193 4.04 42.27 13.59
C GLN A 193 4.71 42.87 14.83
N THR A 194 5.82 42.27 15.31
CA THR A 194 6.71 42.78 16.37
C THR A 194 8.03 43.24 15.80
#